data_AF-A0A074V990-F1
#
_entry.id   AF-A0A074V990-F1
#
_cell.length_a   1.000
_cell.length_b   1.000
_cell.length_c   1.000
_cell.angle_alpha   90.00
_cell.angle_beta   90.00
_cell.angle_gamma   90.00
#
_symmetry.space_group_name_H-M   'P 1'
#
loop_
_entity.id
_entity.type
_entity.pdbx_description
1 polymer ?
#
loop_
_entity_poly.entity_id
_entity_poly.type
_entity_poly.pdbx_seq_one_letter_code
_entity_poly.pdbx_strand_id
1 'polypeptide(L)'
;DDYFVFNRGDGVTTIEDYSGQSVVIVDVPLDHLSISAYNKGIKVTNGVNGDVIYLVGYYLDGRANSLDMNNLLFAQPNGGNYYITRSLQQFADNIQHHNAARYDRIIEGNDRDNELFGTAGKDLMYGYGGNDILHGYDGNDLLDGGDGNDILYGGAGDDQLFGGTGEDILEGGSGNDLLVGGSWQRGRYVFRAGYGRDEVIDQAANESQGDILDFADYRSDELRLSRNGDDLLISHIGSRDQVRLDNWFADASYRQYQIHTADGMHYTAEQVQQLVGAMATFSRGSSEGRIWAADEVKQFAPSNILAANCG
;
A
#
# COMPACT_ATOMS: atom_id res chain seq x y z
N ASP A 1 7.60 31.02 -3.45
CA ASP A 1 8.61 29.95 -3.59
C ASP A 1 9.32 29.86 -2.26
N ASP A 2 8.87 28.90 -1.46
CA ASP A 2 9.13 28.87 -0.03
C ASP A 2 9.81 27.55 0.30
N TYR A 3 10.80 27.59 1.20
CA TYR A 3 11.57 26.41 1.59
C TYR A 3 11.30 26.11 3.06
N PHE A 4 10.72 24.96 3.32
CA PHE A 4 10.49 24.42 4.66
C PHE A 4 11.52 23.34 4.92
N VAL A 5 12.14 23.34 6.10
CA VAL A 5 13.07 22.27 6.51
C VAL A 5 12.47 21.56 7.69
N PHE A 6 12.23 20.26 7.52
CA PHE A 6 11.71 19.37 8.55
C PHE A 6 12.83 18.44 9.01
N ASN A 7 13.28 18.65 10.23
CA ASN A 7 14.35 17.90 10.87
C ASN A 7 13.80 16.88 11.85
N ARG A 8 14.63 15.87 12.13
CA ARG A 8 14.37 14.93 13.21
C ARG A 8 14.28 15.66 14.55
N GLY A 9 13.15 15.50 15.23
CA GLY A 9 12.85 16.05 16.55
C GLY A 9 12.06 17.36 16.53
N ASP A 10 11.60 17.81 15.36
CA ASP A 10 10.79 19.03 15.23
C ASP A 10 9.38 18.86 15.84
N GLY A 11 8.95 17.63 16.13
CA GLY A 11 7.63 17.35 16.70
C GLY A 11 6.53 17.63 15.69
N VAL A 12 5.61 18.54 16.03
CA VAL A 12 4.48 18.89 15.16
C VAL A 12 4.69 20.26 14.54
N THR A 13 4.70 20.32 13.21
CA THR A 13 4.82 21.54 12.42
C THR A 13 3.57 21.74 11.56
N THR A 14 3.08 22.97 11.48
CA THR A 14 2.01 23.35 10.53
C THR A 14 2.56 24.37 9.56
N ILE A 15 2.41 24.07 8.28
CA ILE A 15 2.78 24.93 7.16
C ILE A 15 1.48 25.39 6.51
N GLU A 16 1.27 26.70 6.55
CA GLU A 16 0.25 27.37 5.76
C GLU A 16 0.96 28.14 4.65
N ASP A 17 0.76 27.71 3.41
CA ASP A 17 1.19 28.43 2.22
C ASP A 17 -0.05 28.71 1.37
N TYR A 18 -0.06 29.79 0.61
CA TYR A 18 -1.22 30.19 -0.19
C TYR A 18 -0.82 30.59 -1.63
N SER A 19 0.47 30.51 -2.01
CA SER A 19 0.93 30.83 -3.38
C SER A 19 2.37 30.41 -3.71
N GLY A 20 2.65 30.08 -4.98
CA GLY A 20 4.01 29.80 -5.47
C GLY A 20 4.41 28.32 -5.36
N GLN A 21 5.66 27.98 -5.72
CA GLN A 21 6.22 26.62 -5.60
C GLN A 21 7.00 26.46 -4.29
N SER A 22 6.47 25.66 -3.37
CA SER A 22 7.02 25.35 -2.06
C SER A 22 7.83 24.06 -2.09
N VAL A 23 8.95 24.05 -1.39
CA VAL A 23 9.82 22.87 -1.24
C VAL A 23 9.89 22.51 0.23
N VAL A 24 9.47 21.31 0.58
CA VAL A 24 9.66 20.72 1.92
C VAL A 24 10.91 19.84 1.87
N ILE A 25 11.98 20.37 2.41
CA ILE A 25 13.22 19.61 2.64
C ILE A 25 13.01 18.75 3.88
N VAL A 26 13.06 17.45 3.72
CA VAL A 26 12.91 16.49 4.81
C VAL A 26 14.29 15.92 5.14
N ASP A 27 14.85 16.32 6.29
CA ASP A 27 16.11 15.80 6.84
C ASP A 27 15.89 14.50 7.65
N VAL A 28 15.04 13.62 7.10
CA VAL A 28 14.89 12.23 7.51
C VAL A 28 14.80 11.33 6.28
N PRO A 29 15.12 10.03 6.38
CA PRO A 29 14.92 9.09 5.29
C PRO A 29 13.46 9.11 4.80
N LEU A 30 13.26 9.27 3.48
CA LEU A 30 11.93 9.45 2.88
C LEU A 30 11.10 8.17 2.90
N ASP A 31 11.77 7.03 2.92
CA ASP A 31 11.20 5.71 3.14
C ASP A 31 10.51 5.59 4.51
N HIS A 32 10.74 6.55 5.42
CA HIS A 32 10.13 6.62 6.74
C HIS A 32 8.95 7.58 6.85
N LEU A 33 8.46 8.12 5.74
CA LEU A 33 7.33 9.04 5.74
C LEU A 33 6.05 8.34 5.28
N SER A 34 5.00 8.45 6.07
CA SER A 34 3.62 8.24 5.62
C SER A 34 2.97 9.57 5.29
N ILE A 35 2.03 9.54 4.35
CA ILE A 35 1.25 10.69 3.93
C ILE A 35 -0.23 10.31 3.99
N SER A 36 -1.04 11.13 4.65
CA SER A 36 -2.48 10.96 4.78
C SER A 36 -3.21 12.27 4.48
N ALA A 37 -4.45 12.20 3.99
CA ALA A 37 -5.34 13.36 4.00
C ALA A 37 -5.82 13.67 5.42
N TYR A 38 -6.06 14.95 5.70
CA TYR A 38 -6.82 15.37 6.87
C TYR A 38 -7.74 16.53 6.49
N ASN A 39 -8.64 16.90 7.39
CA ASN A 39 -9.73 17.84 7.12
C ASN A 39 -9.35 19.25 6.63
N LYS A 40 -8.06 19.62 6.62
CA LYS A 40 -7.57 20.91 6.09
C LYS A 40 -6.43 20.78 5.07
N GLY A 41 -6.06 19.57 4.68
CA GLY A 41 -5.05 19.35 3.65
C GLY A 41 -4.34 18.00 3.75
N ILE A 42 -3.00 18.01 3.69
CA ILE A 42 -2.17 16.80 3.76
C ILE A 42 -1.36 16.77 5.05
N LYS A 43 -1.30 15.60 5.66
CA LYS A 43 -0.45 15.29 6.81
C LYS A 43 0.69 14.38 6.36
N VAL A 44 1.92 14.74 6.69
CA VAL A 44 3.10 13.89 6.51
C VAL A 44 3.60 13.49 7.88
N THR A 45 3.72 12.20 8.13
CA THR A 45 4.17 11.67 9.43
C THR A 45 5.47 10.90 9.24
N ASN A 46 6.46 11.21 10.07
CA ASN A 46 7.66 10.41 10.18
C ASN A 46 7.40 9.22 11.10
N GLY A 47 7.38 8.03 10.53
CA GLY A 47 7.07 6.82 11.27
C GLY A 47 8.17 6.29 12.19
N VAL A 48 9.39 6.88 12.18
CA VAL A 48 10.45 6.50 13.12
C VAL A 48 10.38 7.25 14.44
N ASN A 49 9.97 8.51 14.44
CA ASN A 49 9.96 9.37 15.63
C ASN A 49 8.59 9.99 15.94
N GLY A 50 7.61 9.86 15.04
CA GLY A 50 6.28 10.44 15.17
C GLY A 50 6.22 11.95 14.89
N ASP A 51 7.26 12.56 14.33
CA ASP A 51 7.20 13.97 13.92
C ASP A 51 6.18 14.13 12.77
N VAL A 52 5.44 15.22 12.76
CA VAL A 52 4.34 15.46 11.81
C VAL A 52 4.46 16.83 11.16
N ILE A 53 4.17 16.89 9.87
CA ILE A 53 3.95 18.12 9.12
C ILE A 53 2.50 18.16 8.65
N TYR A 54 1.78 19.20 9.03
CA TYR A 54 0.47 19.52 8.47
C TYR A 54 0.63 20.59 7.38
N LEU A 55 0.24 20.25 6.15
CA LEU A 55 0.27 21.10 4.99
C LEU A 55 -1.16 21.58 4.72
N VAL A 56 -1.47 22.78 5.21
CA VAL A 56 -2.81 23.36 5.10
C VAL A 56 -3.03 23.89 3.69
N GLY A 57 -4.21 23.63 3.13
CA GLY A 57 -4.62 24.16 1.82
C GLY A 57 -4.20 23.31 0.62
N TYR A 58 -3.46 22.21 0.85
CA TYR A 58 -3.17 21.20 -0.16
C TYR A 58 -4.19 20.07 -0.07
N TYR A 59 -5.15 20.00 -0.99
CA TYR A 59 -6.11 18.91 -1.07
C TYR A 59 -5.78 17.99 -2.25
N LEU A 60 -5.91 16.69 -2.05
CA LEU A 60 -5.66 15.65 -3.05
C LEU A 60 -6.63 15.72 -4.26
N ASP A 61 -7.70 16.51 -4.16
CA ASP A 61 -8.82 16.55 -5.11
C ASP A 61 -8.90 17.80 -6.00
N GLY A 62 -7.93 18.70 -5.90
CA GLY A 62 -7.82 19.88 -6.77
C GLY A 62 -9.04 20.80 -6.72
N ARG A 63 -9.76 20.86 -5.59
CA ARG A 63 -10.90 21.78 -5.38
C ARG A 63 -10.56 23.22 -5.76
N ALA A 64 -11.59 23.98 -6.13
CA ALA A 64 -11.45 25.42 -6.35
C ALA A 64 -10.86 26.09 -5.10
N ASN A 65 -9.72 26.78 -5.26
CA ASN A 65 -8.89 27.39 -4.21
C ASN A 65 -8.02 26.41 -3.38
N SER A 66 -7.85 25.15 -3.79
CA SER A 66 -6.76 24.29 -3.31
C SER A 66 -5.43 24.74 -3.94
N LEU A 67 -4.34 24.65 -3.18
CA LEU A 67 -3.00 24.77 -3.70
C LEU A 67 -2.72 23.63 -4.69
N ASP A 68 -2.05 23.95 -5.80
CA ASP A 68 -1.60 22.94 -6.76
C ASP A 68 -0.52 22.09 -6.11
N MET A 69 -0.73 20.78 -5.98
CA MET A 69 0.27 19.87 -5.43
C MET A 69 1.54 19.77 -6.28
N ASN A 70 1.52 20.15 -7.56
CA ASN A 70 2.74 20.33 -8.36
C ASN A 70 3.70 21.36 -7.77
N ASN A 71 3.16 22.23 -6.93
CA ASN A 71 3.92 23.26 -6.26
C ASN A 71 4.50 22.75 -4.94
N LEU A 72 4.35 21.49 -4.54
CA LEU A 72 4.97 20.94 -3.34
C LEU A 72 6.02 19.89 -3.70
N LEU A 73 7.28 20.19 -3.44
CA LEU A 73 8.39 19.25 -3.67
C LEU A 73 8.95 18.74 -2.35
N PHE A 74 9.04 17.42 -2.18
CA PHE A 74 9.81 16.82 -1.10
C PHE A 74 11.26 16.57 -1.55
N ALA A 75 12.23 17.03 -0.77
CA ALA A 75 13.66 16.91 -1.12
C ALA A 75 14.52 16.47 0.07
N GLN A 76 15.61 15.76 -0.18
CA GLN A 76 16.63 15.49 0.83
C GLN A 76 17.68 16.62 0.90
N PRO A 77 18.31 16.87 2.07
CA PRO A 77 19.26 17.98 2.26
C PRO A 77 20.49 17.96 1.35
N ASN A 78 20.83 16.81 0.78
CA ASN A 78 21.98 16.61 -0.10
C ASN A 78 21.69 16.90 -1.59
N GLY A 79 20.48 17.36 -1.93
CA GLY A 79 20.09 17.68 -3.31
C GLY A 79 19.84 16.45 -4.18
N GLY A 80 19.70 15.27 -3.60
CA GLY A 80 19.13 14.11 -4.28
C GLY A 80 17.60 14.22 -4.28
N ASN A 81 17.01 14.41 -5.45
CA ASN A 81 15.62 13.99 -5.70
C ASN A 81 15.75 12.64 -6.46
N TYR A 82 14.93 11.60 -6.29
CA TYR A 82 13.47 11.54 -6.19
C TYR A 82 13.07 10.21 -5.52
N TYR A 83 12.04 10.25 -4.65
CA TYR A 83 11.20 9.16 -4.12
C TYR A 83 11.85 7.76 -3.95
N ILE A 84 12.18 7.40 -2.71
CA ILE A 84 12.85 6.12 -2.41
C ILE A 84 11.88 4.92 -2.48
N THR A 85 10.58 5.16 -2.65
CA THR A 85 9.63 4.08 -2.98
C THR A 85 8.79 4.45 -4.19
N ARG A 86 8.47 3.44 -5.02
CA ARG A 86 7.40 3.60 -6.02
C ARG A 86 6.10 4.04 -5.37
N SER A 87 5.86 3.79 -4.08
CA SER A 87 4.69 4.30 -3.33
C SER A 87 4.63 5.82 -3.26
N LEU A 88 5.75 6.52 -2.99
CA LEU A 88 5.75 7.99 -2.98
C LEU A 88 5.75 8.60 -4.39
N GLN A 89 6.38 7.91 -5.35
CA GLN A 89 6.29 8.29 -6.76
C GLN A 89 4.88 8.03 -7.32
N GLN A 90 4.20 6.95 -6.94
CA GLN A 90 2.82 6.66 -7.32
C GLN A 90 1.83 7.51 -6.54
N PHE A 91 2.09 7.86 -5.28
CA PHE A 91 1.34 8.92 -4.62
C PHE A 91 1.51 10.22 -5.42
N ALA A 92 2.74 10.65 -5.74
CA ALA A 92 2.99 11.85 -6.56
C ALA A 92 2.45 11.75 -8.02
N ASP A 93 2.44 10.58 -8.64
CA ASP A 93 2.01 10.32 -10.03
C ASP A 93 0.51 10.01 -10.13
N ASN A 94 -0.11 9.45 -9.09
CA ASN A 94 -1.56 9.27 -8.96
C ASN A 94 -2.22 10.49 -8.32
N ILE A 95 -1.43 11.37 -7.70
CA ILE A 95 -1.64 12.82 -7.64
C ILE A 95 -1.33 13.48 -9.00
N GLN A 96 -1.40 12.74 -10.12
CA GLN A 96 -1.87 13.38 -11.34
C GLN A 96 -3.34 13.75 -11.15
N HIS A 97 -3.52 14.91 -10.50
CA HIS A 97 -4.71 15.74 -10.43
C HIS A 97 -5.96 14.93 -10.68
N HIS A 98 -6.35 14.22 -9.64
CA HIS A 98 -7.72 13.84 -9.42
C HIS A 98 -8.55 15.13 -9.41
N ASN A 99 -8.81 15.64 -10.62
CA ASN A 99 -9.67 16.78 -10.84
C ASN A 99 -11.01 16.32 -10.29
N ALA A 100 -11.47 16.95 -9.22
CA ALA A 100 -12.79 16.77 -8.63
C ALA A 100 -13.90 16.60 -9.69
N ALA A 101 -13.79 17.25 -10.85
CA ALA A 101 -14.73 17.14 -11.97
C ALA A 101 -14.74 15.77 -12.69
N ARG A 102 -13.80 14.87 -12.40
CA ARG A 102 -13.72 13.50 -12.94
C ARG A 102 -14.33 12.45 -12.02
N TYR A 103 -14.69 12.86 -10.80
CA TYR A 103 -15.38 12.01 -9.85
C TYR A 103 -16.87 12.31 -9.87
N ASP A 104 -17.67 11.26 -9.78
CA ASP A 104 -19.13 11.32 -9.71
C ASP A 104 -19.56 11.87 -8.34
N ARG A 105 -18.85 11.50 -7.26
CA ARG A 105 -18.92 12.19 -5.96
C ARG A 105 -17.57 12.36 -5.30
N ILE A 106 -17.56 13.32 -4.38
CA ILE A 106 -16.57 13.43 -3.32
C ILE A 106 -17.30 13.27 -1.99
N ILE A 107 -16.80 12.37 -1.16
CA ILE A 107 -17.39 11.98 0.12
C ILE A 107 -16.33 12.17 1.20
N GLU A 108 -16.67 12.92 2.24
CA GLU A 108 -15.73 13.28 3.29
C GLU A 108 -16.30 12.93 4.66
N GLY A 109 -15.43 12.33 5.46
CA GLY A 109 -15.60 12.11 6.88
C GLY A 109 -15.20 13.33 7.71
N ASN A 110 -14.73 13.06 8.91
CA ASN A 110 -14.23 14.00 9.91
C ASN A 110 -13.25 13.28 10.83
N ASP A 111 -12.69 13.96 11.83
CA ASP A 111 -11.69 13.38 12.75
C ASP A 111 -12.30 12.40 13.81
N ARG A 112 -13.38 11.69 13.47
CA ARG A 112 -14.00 10.63 14.28
C ARG A 112 -14.27 9.43 13.41
N ASP A 113 -14.42 8.26 14.02
CA ASP A 113 -14.89 7.03 13.39
C ASP A 113 -16.14 7.26 12.51
N ASN A 114 -16.01 6.97 11.22
CA ASN A 114 -17.03 7.15 10.20
C ASN A 114 -17.29 5.84 9.46
N GLU A 115 -18.50 5.74 8.91
CA GLU A 115 -18.86 4.70 7.94
C GLU A 115 -19.36 5.43 6.69
N LEU A 116 -18.58 5.35 5.61
CA LEU A 116 -18.77 6.09 4.38
C LEU A 116 -19.13 5.14 3.25
N PHE A 117 -20.06 5.57 2.40
CA PHE A 117 -20.62 4.76 1.32
C PHE A 117 -20.58 5.53 0.00
N GLY A 118 -19.83 5.00 -0.95
CA GLY A 118 -19.78 5.39 -2.35
C GLY A 118 -21.04 5.02 -3.12
N THR A 119 -20.90 4.95 -4.43
CA THR A 119 -21.98 4.75 -5.40
C THR A 119 -21.56 3.72 -6.44
N ALA A 120 -22.28 3.62 -7.57
CA ALA A 120 -21.86 2.76 -8.68
C ALA A 120 -20.98 3.51 -9.70
N GLY A 121 -20.54 4.72 -9.34
CA GLY A 121 -19.76 5.62 -10.18
C GLY A 121 -18.38 5.83 -9.57
N LYS A 122 -17.51 6.56 -10.28
CA LYS A 122 -16.14 6.83 -9.82
C LYS A 122 -16.18 7.83 -8.66
N ASP A 123 -15.87 7.39 -7.45
CA ASP A 123 -15.96 8.19 -6.23
C ASP A 123 -14.60 8.48 -5.60
N LEU A 124 -14.53 9.62 -4.91
CA LEU A 124 -13.39 10.06 -4.13
C LEU A 124 -13.79 10.14 -2.66
N MET A 125 -13.14 9.37 -1.80
CA MET A 125 -13.54 9.20 -0.41
C MET A 125 -12.38 9.49 0.54
N TYR A 126 -12.63 10.33 1.55
CA TYR A 126 -11.69 10.64 2.62
C TYR A 126 -12.31 10.33 3.99
N GLY A 127 -11.72 9.45 4.78
CA GLY A 127 -12.08 9.21 6.19
C GLY A 127 -11.58 10.32 7.10
N TYR A 128 -10.35 10.76 6.85
CA TYR A 128 -9.56 11.73 7.62
C TYR A 128 -8.98 11.18 8.91
N GLY A 129 -9.78 11.02 9.97
CA GLY A 129 -9.23 10.58 11.23
C GLY A 129 -10.24 9.87 12.09
N GLY A 130 -9.78 8.99 12.97
CA GLY A 130 -10.64 8.00 13.61
C GLY A 130 -10.55 6.66 12.88
N ASN A 131 -11.21 5.64 13.40
CA ASN A 131 -11.22 4.32 12.76
C ASN A 131 -12.40 4.26 11.80
N ASP A 132 -12.13 4.41 10.52
CA ASP A 132 -13.12 4.58 9.48
C ASP A 132 -13.39 3.29 8.71
N ILE A 133 -14.60 3.18 8.16
CA ILE A 133 -14.99 2.14 7.22
C ILE A 133 -15.46 2.80 5.94
N LEU A 134 -14.74 2.57 4.84
CA LEU A 134 -15.03 3.14 3.53
C LEU A 134 -15.46 2.03 2.57
N HIS A 135 -16.62 2.21 1.93
CA HIS A 135 -17.14 1.32 0.89
C HIS A 135 -17.24 2.06 -0.45
N GLY A 136 -16.39 1.73 -1.43
CA GLY A 136 -16.43 2.30 -2.79
C GLY A 136 -17.64 1.83 -3.60
N TYR A 137 -17.88 0.51 -3.59
CA TYR A 137 -18.86 -0.22 -4.40
C TYR A 137 -18.41 -0.39 -5.87
N ASP A 138 -19.23 -0.05 -6.87
CA ASP A 138 -18.81 -0.21 -8.27
C ASP A 138 -18.21 1.12 -8.71
N GLY A 139 -17.13 1.12 -9.49
CA GLY A 139 -16.45 2.36 -9.85
C GLY A 139 -14.96 2.16 -9.94
N ASN A 140 -14.24 3.16 -10.42
CA ASN A 140 -12.78 3.18 -10.30
C ASN A 140 -12.44 4.23 -9.25
N ASP A 141 -12.52 3.83 -8.00
CA ASP A 141 -12.60 4.72 -6.85
C ASP A 141 -11.22 5.07 -6.30
N LEU A 142 -11.18 6.14 -5.51
CA LEU A 142 -10.07 6.44 -4.63
C LEU A 142 -10.58 6.56 -3.20
N LEU A 143 -10.07 5.70 -2.33
CA LEU A 143 -10.39 5.67 -0.90
C LEU A 143 -9.12 5.99 -0.12
N ASP A 144 -9.18 6.98 0.76
CA ASP A 144 -8.12 7.35 1.70
C ASP A 144 -8.70 7.31 3.12
N GLY A 145 -8.25 6.35 3.93
CA GLY A 145 -8.68 6.15 5.31
C GLY A 145 -8.23 7.33 6.19
N GLY A 146 -6.93 7.59 6.16
CA GLY A 146 -6.34 8.75 6.82
C GLY A 146 -5.62 8.34 8.09
N ASP A 147 -6.04 8.88 9.23
CA ASP A 147 -5.45 8.59 10.54
C ASP A 147 -6.34 7.67 11.39
N GLY A 148 -5.95 6.43 11.60
CA GLY A 148 -6.68 5.50 12.46
C GLY A 148 -6.56 4.08 11.92
N ASN A 149 -7.21 3.13 12.58
CA ASN A 149 -7.24 1.76 12.08
C ASN A 149 -8.44 1.61 11.15
N ASP A 150 -8.20 1.74 9.85
CA ASP A 150 -9.26 1.87 8.86
C ASP A 150 -9.56 0.55 8.15
N ILE A 151 -10.78 0.45 7.61
CA ILE A 151 -11.22 -0.66 6.76
C ILE A 151 -11.71 -0.11 5.43
N LEU A 152 -11.00 -0.44 4.35
CA LEU A 152 -11.27 0.07 3.01
C LEU A 152 -11.71 -1.08 2.11
N TYR A 153 -12.90 -0.95 1.53
CA TYR A 153 -13.45 -1.86 0.53
C TYR A 153 -13.59 -1.10 -0.80
N GLY A 154 -12.78 -1.42 -1.81
CA GLY A 154 -12.89 -0.82 -3.15
C GLY A 154 -14.19 -1.25 -3.81
N GLY A 155 -14.30 -2.54 -4.10
CA GLY A 155 -15.51 -3.16 -4.62
C GLY A 155 -15.29 -3.68 -6.03
N ALA A 156 -15.87 -3.05 -7.06
CA ALA A 156 -15.73 -3.51 -8.44
C ALA A 156 -15.26 -2.39 -9.36
N GLY A 157 -14.13 -2.61 -10.02
CA GLY A 157 -13.49 -1.69 -10.94
C GLY A 157 -12.01 -1.60 -10.62
N ASP A 158 -11.27 -0.67 -11.22
CA ASP A 158 -9.85 -0.51 -10.91
C ASP A 158 -9.69 0.60 -9.85
N ASP A 159 -9.52 0.18 -8.59
CA ASP A 159 -9.56 1.05 -7.42
C ASP A 159 -8.16 1.42 -6.88
N GLN A 160 -8.09 2.52 -6.14
CA GLN A 160 -6.90 2.94 -5.40
C GLN A 160 -7.25 3.14 -3.92
N LEU A 161 -6.66 2.31 -3.06
CA LEU A 161 -6.92 2.33 -1.61
C LEU A 161 -5.64 2.75 -0.87
N PHE A 162 -5.77 3.77 -0.03
CA PHE A 162 -4.72 4.31 0.83
C PHE A 162 -5.16 4.15 2.29
N GLY A 163 -4.50 3.28 3.04
CA GLY A 163 -4.82 3.07 4.47
C GLY A 163 -4.47 4.30 5.30
N GLY A 164 -3.23 4.78 5.15
CA GLY A 164 -2.75 5.98 5.84
C GLY A 164 -1.91 5.61 7.06
N THR A 165 -2.26 6.12 8.25
CA THR A 165 -1.57 5.76 9.50
C THR A 165 -2.45 4.92 10.39
N GLY A 166 -1.95 3.77 10.84
CA GLY A 166 -2.70 2.85 11.67
C GLY A 166 -2.53 1.41 11.24
N GLU A 167 -3.28 0.51 11.89
CA GLU A 167 -3.39 -0.89 11.48
C GLU A 167 -4.61 -1.06 10.55
N ASP A 168 -4.38 -0.96 9.25
CA ASP A 168 -5.44 -0.89 8.25
C ASP A 168 -5.77 -2.24 7.60
N ILE A 169 -7.01 -2.38 7.14
CA ILE A 169 -7.48 -3.52 6.33
C ILE A 169 -7.90 -3.00 4.96
N LEU A 170 -7.21 -3.43 3.91
CA LEU A 170 -7.49 -3.04 2.53
C LEU A 170 -7.95 -4.25 1.72
N GLU A 171 -9.12 -4.12 1.10
CA GLU A 171 -9.74 -5.10 0.23
C GLU A 171 -10.15 -4.43 -1.09
N GLY A 172 -9.33 -4.59 -2.14
CA GLY A 172 -9.55 -3.96 -3.45
C GLY A 172 -10.86 -4.39 -4.10
N GLY A 173 -11.11 -5.70 -4.13
CA GLY A 173 -12.31 -6.24 -4.76
C GLY A 173 -12.02 -6.77 -6.16
N SER A 174 -13.00 -6.77 -7.06
CA SER A 174 -12.79 -7.25 -8.43
C SER A 174 -12.23 -6.13 -9.30
N GLY A 175 -11.02 -6.29 -9.83
CA GLY A 175 -10.36 -5.17 -10.46
C GLY A 175 -8.94 -5.44 -10.91
N ASN A 176 -8.22 -4.36 -11.17
CA ASN A 176 -6.77 -4.36 -11.03
C ASN A 176 -6.45 -3.23 -10.06
N ASP A 177 -6.39 -3.57 -8.78
CA ASP A 177 -6.41 -2.56 -7.73
C ASP A 177 -5.00 -2.20 -7.27
N LEU A 178 -4.86 -0.97 -6.78
CA LEU A 178 -3.66 -0.51 -6.10
C LEU A 178 -3.97 -0.35 -4.61
N LEU A 179 -3.28 -1.15 -3.79
CA LEU A 179 -3.42 -1.13 -2.34
C LEU A 179 -2.15 -0.58 -1.72
N VAL A 180 -2.28 0.55 -1.04
CA VAL A 180 -1.20 1.24 -0.34
C VAL A 180 -1.54 1.27 1.14
N GLY A 181 -0.90 0.44 1.96
CA GLY A 181 -1.17 0.39 3.40
C GLY A 181 -0.80 1.70 4.06
N GLY A 182 0.49 2.00 4.12
CA GLY A 182 0.97 3.27 4.63
C GLY A 182 1.98 3.09 5.74
N SER A 183 1.73 3.63 6.93
CA SER A 183 2.67 3.71 8.05
C SER A 183 3.29 2.37 8.48
N TRP A 184 4.33 2.43 9.32
CA TRP A 184 5.12 1.32 9.90
C TRP A 184 4.38 0.38 10.85
N GLN A 185 3.06 0.32 10.75
CA GLN A 185 2.15 -0.47 11.56
C GLN A 185 1.63 -1.63 10.71
N ARG A 186 1.09 -2.67 11.36
CA ARG A 186 0.65 -3.87 10.65
C ARG A 186 -0.58 -3.57 9.80
N GLY A 187 -0.44 -3.65 8.48
CA GLY A 187 -1.55 -3.71 7.54
C GLY A 187 -2.04 -5.14 7.27
N ARG A 188 -3.27 -5.26 6.77
CA ARG A 188 -3.82 -6.48 6.19
C ARG A 188 -4.39 -6.21 4.80
N TYR A 189 -3.93 -6.98 3.83
CA TYR A 189 -4.38 -6.94 2.45
C TYR A 189 -5.15 -8.22 2.13
N VAL A 190 -6.43 -8.09 1.79
CA VAL A 190 -7.32 -9.25 1.60
C VAL A 190 -7.55 -9.51 0.11
N PHE A 191 -7.27 -10.74 -0.32
CA PHE A 191 -7.46 -11.21 -1.69
C PHE A 191 -8.44 -12.39 -1.73
N ARG A 192 -9.44 -12.28 -2.60
CA ARG A 192 -10.47 -13.31 -2.81
C ARG A 192 -10.50 -13.79 -4.25
N ALA A 193 -11.32 -14.82 -4.48
CA ALA A 193 -11.54 -15.39 -5.81
C ALA A 193 -12.06 -14.33 -6.81
N GLY A 194 -11.34 -14.13 -7.92
CA GLY A 194 -11.76 -13.20 -8.98
C GLY A 194 -11.42 -11.73 -8.74
N TYR A 195 -10.52 -11.42 -7.82
CA TYR A 195 -10.05 -10.05 -7.56
C TYR A 195 -9.18 -9.48 -8.68
N GLY A 196 -8.70 -10.32 -9.59
CA GLY A 196 -7.95 -9.84 -10.75
C GLY A 196 -6.49 -9.60 -10.40
N ARG A 197 -5.90 -8.51 -10.91
CA ARG A 197 -4.44 -8.30 -10.81
C ARG A 197 -4.12 -7.07 -9.99
N ASP A 198 -3.79 -7.31 -8.73
CA ASP A 198 -3.60 -6.25 -7.76
C ASP A 198 -2.12 -5.97 -7.53
N GLU A 199 -1.87 -4.75 -7.11
CA GLU A 199 -0.56 -4.27 -6.69
C GLU A 199 -0.63 -3.84 -5.24
N VAL A 200 0.24 -4.41 -4.41
CA VAL A 200 0.44 -3.98 -3.03
C VAL A 200 1.75 -3.23 -2.94
N ILE A 201 1.66 -2.02 -2.38
CA ILE A 201 2.82 -1.21 -2.07
C ILE A 201 2.77 -0.83 -0.60
N ASP A 202 3.74 -1.30 0.16
CA ASP A 202 3.83 -0.95 1.57
C ASP A 202 5.25 -0.54 1.97
N GLN A 203 5.31 0.35 2.95
CA GLN A 203 6.54 0.64 3.69
C GLN A 203 6.59 -0.32 4.87
N ALA A 204 7.53 -1.24 4.78
CA ALA A 204 7.57 -2.40 5.65
C ALA A 204 7.56 -2.06 7.15
N ALA A 205 6.56 -2.54 7.89
CA ALA A 205 6.51 -2.47 9.35
C ALA A 205 7.60 -3.34 9.96
N ASN A 206 8.31 -2.84 10.98
CA ASN A 206 9.41 -3.53 11.67
C ASN A 206 9.14 -5.04 11.92
N GLU A 207 10.18 -5.89 11.85
CA GLU A 207 10.09 -7.36 11.72
C GLU A 207 9.14 -8.08 12.72
N SER A 208 8.82 -7.47 13.86
CA SER A 208 7.85 -7.97 14.85
C SER A 208 6.38 -7.86 14.41
N GLN A 209 6.04 -6.93 13.53
CA GLN A 209 4.67 -6.54 13.19
C GLN A 209 4.30 -6.78 11.72
N GLY A 210 5.20 -7.35 10.91
CA GLY A 210 5.03 -7.47 9.46
C GLY A 210 3.62 -7.80 8.95
N ASP A 211 3.28 -7.15 7.85
CA ASP A 211 1.95 -7.07 7.25
C ASP A 211 1.41 -8.45 6.83
N ILE A 212 0.10 -8.54 6.72
CA ILE A 212 -0.58 -9.79 6.38
C ILE A 212 -1.12 -9.68 4.95
N LEU A 213 -0.64 -10.53 4.05
CA LEU A 213 -1.33 -10.80 2.79
C LEU A 213 -2.23 -12.01 3.00
N ASP A 214 -3.53 -11.77 3.04
CA ASP A 214 -4.55 -12.77 3.33
C ASP A 214 -5.24 -13.23 2.04
N PHE A 215 -4.81 -14.39 1.52
CA PHE A 215 -5.46 -15.06 0.39
C PHE A 215 -6.64 -15.90 0.93
N ALA A 216 -7.72 -15.21 1.28
CA ALA A 216 -8.85 -15.75 2.04
C ALA A 216 -9.58 -16.91 1.34
N ASP A 217 -9.59 -16.92 0.01
CA ASP A 217 -10.30 -17.93 -0.79
C ASP A 217 -9.35 -18.89 -1.53
N TYR A 218 -8.03 -18.67 -1.50
CA TYR A 218 -7.06 -19.49 -2.20
C TYR A 218 -6.27 -20.36 -1.24
N ARG A 219 -6.23 -21.66 -1.55
CA ARG A 219 -5.38 -22.60 -0.82
C ARG A 219 -3.94 -22.44 -1.27
N SER A 220 -3.02 -22.88 -0.42
CA SER A 220 -1.61 -22.67 -0.73
C SER A 220 -1.07 -23.60 -1.84
N ASP A 221 -1.73 -24.74 -2.09
CA ASP A 221 -1.53 -25.62 -3.25
C ASP A 221 -2.14 -25.07 -4.56
N GLU A 222 -2.72 -23.88 -4.54
CA GLU A 222 -3.24 -23.19 -5.71
C GLU A 222 -2.41 -21.94 -6.07
N LEU A 223 -1.42 -21.59 -5.25
CA LEU A 223 -0.59 -20.41 -5.44
C LEU A 223 0.78 -20.73 -6.05
N ARG A 224 1.20 -19.88 -6.99
CA ARG A 224 2.53 -19.87 -7.60
C ARG A 224 3.23 -18.57 -7.25
N LEU A 225 4.39 -18.68 -6.61
CA LEU A 225 5.24 -17.55 -6.24
C LEU A 225 6.41 -17.45 -7.23
N SER A 226 6.66 -16.26 -7.75
CA SER A 226 7.73 -16.04 -8.72
C SER A 226 8.32 -14.65 -8.60
N ARG A 227 9.59 -14.51 -9.02
CA ARG A 227 10.28 -13.23 -9.06
C ARG A 227 10.12 -12.57 -10.43
N ASN A 228 9.78 -11.28 -10.45
CA ASN A 228 9.81 -10.45 -11.65
C ASN A 228 10.57 -9.14 -11.36
N GLY A 229 11.80 -9.02 -11.86
CA GLY A 229 12.67 -7.91 -11.47
C GLY A 229 12.93 -7.93 -9.96
N ASP A 230 12.59 -6.86 -9.26
CA ASP A 230 12.67 -6.79 -7.79
C ASP A 230 11.35 -7.09 -7.08
N ASP A 231 10.30 -7.42 -7.84
CA ASP A 231 8.96 -7.66 -7.31
C ASP A 231 8.70 -9.15 -7.10
N LEU A 232 7.85 -9.46 -6.12
CA LEU A 232 7.27 -10.79 -5.91
C LEU A 232 5.91 -10.84 -6.58
N LEU A 233 5.69 -11.85 -7.43
CA LEU A 233 4.40 -12.16 -8.01
C LEU A 233 3.84 -13.42 -7.36
N ILE A 234 2.62 -13.32 -6.82
CA ILE A 234 1.85 -14.44 -6.30
C ILE A 234 0.66 -14.61 -7.24
N SER A 235 0.63 -15.68 -8.03
CA SER A 235 -0.42 -15.93 -9.01
C SER A 235 -1.21 -17.17 -8.63
N HIS A 236 -2.53 -17.14 -8.83
CA HIS A 236 -3.35 -18.33 -8.70
C HIS A 236 -3.23 -19.23 -9.94
N ILE A 237 -3.21 -20.55 -9.74
CA ILE A 237 -3.11 -21.54 -10.81
C ILE A 237 -4.49 -21.78 -11.41
N GLY A 238 -4.68 -21.39 -12.67
CA GLY A 238 -5.92 -21.65 -13.40
C GLY A 238 -6.90 -20.48 -13.44
N SER A 239 -6.59 -19.36 -12.78
CA SER A 239 -7.26 -18.07 -13.00
C SER A 239 -6.28 -17.00 -13.51
N ARG A 240 -6.77 -15.77 -13.66
CA ARG A 240 -5.93 -14.60 -13.99
C ARG A 240 -5.52 -13.82 -12.74
N ASP A 241 -5.89 -14.30 -11.57
CA ASP A 241 -5.70 -13.57 -10.33
C ASP A 241 -4.22 -13.57 -9.95
N GLN A 242 -3.72 -12.39 -9.58
CA GLN A 242 -2.32 -12.18 -9.27
C GLN A 242 -2.18 -11.01 -8.31
N VAL A 243 -1.30 -11.15 -7.33
CA VAL A 243 -0.84 -10.03 -6.51
C VAL A 243 0.63 -9.77 -6.82
N ARG A 244 0.95 -8.52 -7.11
CA ARG A 244 2.33 -8.02 -7.20
C ARG A 244 2.69 -7.29 -5.92
N LEU A 245 3.72 -7.76 -5.24
CA LEU A 245 4.38 -7.07 -4.13
C LEU A 245 5.62 -6.34 -4.62
N ASP A 246 5.63 -5.02 -4.46
CA ASP A 246 6.71 -4.16 -4.93
C ASP A 246 8.00 -4.33 -4.11
N ASN A 247 9.16 -4.30 -4.77
CA ASN A 247 10.51 -4.26 -4.17
C ASN A 247 10.88 -5.40 -3.19
N TRP A 248 10.10 -6.48 -3.12
CA TRP A 248 10.37 -7.64 -2.26
C TRP A 248 11.85 -8.10 -2.31
N PHE A 249 12.48 -8.13 -3.48
CA PHE A 249 13.86 -8.58 -3.67
C PHE A 249 14.90 -7.46 -3.66
N ALA A 250 14.50 -6.20 -3.51
CA ALA A 250 15.40 -5.05 -3.50
C ALA A 250 16.25 -4.99 -2.22
N ASP A 251 15.61 -5.14 -1.05
CA ASP A 251 16.27 -5.16 0.27
C ASP A 251 15.49 -6.03 1.27
N ALA A 252 16.12 -6.41 2.39
CA ALA A 252 15.47 -7.15 3.46
C ALA A 252 14.38 -6.36 4.18
N SER A 253 14.47 -5.03 4.22
CA SER A 253 13.41 -4.19 4.78
C SER A 253 12.07 -4.45 4.11
N TYR A 254 12.01 -4.55 2.78
CA TYR A 254 10.77 -4.77 2.00
C TYR A 254 10.11 -6.15 2.16
N ARG A 255 10.65 -7.03 3.01
CA ARG A 255 10.18 -8.42 3.16
C ARG A 255 9.48 -8.67 4.49
N GLN A 256 8.78 -7.67 5.02
CA GLN A 256 8.09 -7.81 6.30
C GLN A 256 6.63 -8.19 6.07
N TYR A 257 6.40 -9.33 5.42
CA TYR A 257 5.06 -9.87 5.19
C TYR A 257 4.93 -11.31 5.68
N GLN A 258 3.71 -11.64 6.08
CA GLN A 258 3.22 -13.00 6.26
C GLN A 258 2.15 -13.27 5.21
N ILE A 259 2.26 -14.38 4.49
CA ILE A 259 1.22 -14.82 3.55
C ILE A 259 0.34 -15.83 4.26
N HIS A 260 -0.94 -15.49 4.41
CA HIS A 260 -1.99 -16.35 4.97
C HIS A 260 -2.83 -16.89 3.83
N THR A 261 -3.29 -18.13 3.94
CA THR A 261 -4.01 -18.84 2.89
C THR A 261 -5.19 -19.60 3.46
N ALA A 262 -6.19 -19.89 2.63
CA ALA A 262 -7.48 -20.49 3.05
C ALA A 262 -7.37 -21.86 3.73
N ASP A 263 -6.26 -22.58 3.52
CA ASP A 263 -5.97 -23.87 4.17
C ASP A 263 -5.33 -23.73 5.56
N GLY A 264 -5.20 -22.51 6.07
CA GLY A 264 -4.60 -22.20 7.37
C GLY A 264 -3.08 -22.17 7.37
N MET A 265 -2.43 -22.19 6.20
CA MET A 265 -0.98 -22.05 6.11
C MET A 265 -0.56 -20.59 6.22
N HIS A 266 0.44 -20.35 7.07
CA HIS A 266 1.11 -19.07 7.25
C HIS A 266 2.55 -19.20 6.77
N TYR A 267 2.97 -18.34 5.86
CA TYR A 267 4.31 -18.31 5.30
C TYR A 267 5.07 -17.09 5.80
N THR A 268 6.24 -17.31 6.39
CA THR A 268 7.19 -16.23 6.68
C THR A 268 7.89 -15.79 5.39
N ALA A 269 8.45 -14.59 5.41
CA ALA A 269 9.24 -14.08 4.28
C ALA A 269 10.41 -14.99 3.88
N GLU A 270 11.02 -15.68 4.85
CA GLU A 270 12.08 -16.66 4.60
C GLU A 270 11.55 -17.88 3.83
N GLN A 271 10.39 -18.41 4.24
CA GLN A 271 9.74 -19.52 3.54
C GLN A 271 9.32 -19.11 2.13
N VAL A 272 8.81 -17.90 1.95
CA VAL A 272 8.48 -17.33 0.64
C VAL A 272 9.72 -17.27 -0.27
N GLN A 273 10.85 -16.77 0.22
CA GLN A 273 12.09 -16.75 -0.56
C GLN A 273 12.54 -18.16 -0.99
N GLN A 274 12.45 -19.15 -0.09
CA GLN A 274 12.79 -20.53 -0.41
C GLN A 274 11.86 -21.13 -1.47
N LEU A 275 10.55 -20.85 -1.38
CA LEU A 275 9.55 -21.31 -2.36
C LEU A 275 9.78 -20.70 -3.74
N VAL A 276 10.03 -19.39 -3.81
CA VAL A 276 10.35 -18.73 -5.09
C VAL A 276 11.59 -19.35 -5.73
N GLY A 277 12.65 -19.58 -4.94
CA GLY A 277 13.86 -20.23 -5.43
C GLY A 277 13.62 -21.66 -5.94
N ALA A 278 12.84 -22.44 -5.21
CA ALA A 278 12.51 -23.80 -5.60
C ALA A 278 11.59 -23.85 -6.84
N MET A 279 10.53 -23.04 -6.91
CA MET A 279 9.67 -22.97 -8.09
C MET A 279 10.43 -22.57 -9.37
N ALA A 280 11.42 -21.68 -9.25
CA ALA A 280 12.27 -21.29 -10.36
C ALA A 280 13.16 -22.44 -10.88
N THR A 281 13.68 -23.30 -9.99
CA THR A 281 14.49 -24.46 -10.39
C THR A 281 13.64 -25.57 -10.99
N PHE A 282 12.47 -25.86 -10.43
CA PHE A 282 11.53 -26.86 -10.98
C PHE A 282 11.01 -26.48 -12.36
N SER A 283 10.74 -25.19 -12.60
CA SER A 283 10.32 -24.70 -13.92
C SER A 283 11.41 -24.88 -14.98
N ARG A 284 12.70 -24.85 -14.61
CA ARG A 284 13.84 -25.03 -15.54
C ARG A 284 14.26 -26.49 -15.73
N GLY A 285 14.04 -27.33 -14.72
CA GLY A 285 14.46 -28.75 -14.72
C GLY A 285 13.37 -29.73 -15.15
N SER A 286 12.09 -29.35 -15.13
CA SER A 286 11.00 -30.25 -15.52
C SER A 286 10.78 -30.27 -17.04
N SER A 287 10.74 -31.47 -17.61
CA SER A 287 10.33 -31.68 -19.02
C SER A 287 8.84 -31.51 -19.24
N GLU A 288 8.06 -31.38 -18.16
CA GLU A 288 6.60 -31.26 -18.22
C GLU A 288 6.13 -29.84 -18.57
N GLY A 289 7.00 -28.82 -18.47
CA GLY A 289 6.60 -27.42 -18.66
C GLY A 289 5.47 -26.98 -17.72
N ARG A 290 5.23 -27.77 -16.66
CA ARG A 290 4.11 -27.65 -15.74
C ARG A 290 4.38 -26.57 -14.71
N ILE A 291 3.33 -25.82 -14.35
CA ILE A 291 3.34 -24.84 -13.27
C ILE A 291 3.17 -25.60 -11.95
N TRP A 292 4.07 -25.37 -10.99
CA TRP A 292 4.08 -26.02 -9.68
C TRP A 292 3.54 -25.08 -8.61
N ALA A 293 2.71 -25.58 -7.70
CA ALA A 293 2.15 -24.83 -6.59
C ALA A 293 3.05 -24.81 -5.34
N ALA A 294 2.76 -23.93 -4.38
CA ALA A 294 3.59 -23.75 -3.19
C ALA A 294 3.76 -25.04 -2.38
N ASP A 295 2.67 -25.71 -2.06
CA ASP A 295 2.70 -26.94 -1.28
C ASP A 295 3.29 -28.15 -2.04
N GLU A 296 3.13 -28.21 -3.36
CA GLU A 296 3.76 -29.26 -4.17
C GLU A 296 5.29 -29.15 -4.11
N VAL A 297 5.81 -27.92 -4.12
CA VAL A 297 7.26 -27.67 -4.09
C VAL A 297 7.83 -27.88 -2.68
N LYS A 298 7.05 -27.67 -1.61
CA LYS A 298 7.49 -27.93 -0.22
C LYS A 298 7.93 -29.37 0.02
N GLN A 299 7.27 -30.34 -0.60
CA GLN A 299 7.59 -31.76 -0.40
C GLN A 299 8.95 -32.16 -0.98
N PHE A 300 9.50 -31.32 -1.88
CA PHE A 300 10.75 -31.59 -2.60
C PHE A 300 11.84 -30.53 -2.36
N ALA A 301 11.53 -29.46 -1.64
CA ALA A 301 12.48 -28.46 -1.20
C ALA A 301 13.30 -28.97 0.01
N PRO A 302 14.53 -28.46 0.24
CA PRO A 302 15.36 -28.91 1.36
C PRO A 302 14.64 -28.71 2.71
N SER A 303 14.90 -29.61 3.66
CA SER A 303 14.10 -29.89 4.87
C SER A 303 13.88 -28.74 5.85
N ASN A 304 14.43 -27.56 5.58
CA ASN A 304 14.43 -26.35 6.38
C ASN A 304 13.27 -25.39 6.08
N ILE A 305 12.35 -25.71 5.15
CA ILE A 305 11.10 -24.93 4.95
C ILE A 305 10.08 -25.18 6.09
N LEU A 306 10.23 -26.27 6.85
CA LEU A 306 9.23 -26.78 7.80
C LEU A 306 9.35 -26.28 9.25
N ALA A 307 10.32 -25.42 9.58
CA ALA A 307 10.64 -25.12 10.97
C ALA A 307 10.08 -23.78 11.47
N ALA A 308 8.77 -23.52 11.32
CA ALA A 308 8.09 -22.44 12.04
C ALA A 308 6.54 -22.59 12.11
N ASN A 309 5.98 -23.79 12.03
CA ASN A 309 4.55 -23.99 12.29
C ASN A 309 4.36 -24.73 13.63
N CYS A 310 4.48 -24.01 14.73
CA CYS A 310 3.90 -24.32 16.05
C CYS A 310 4.31 -23.22 17.04
N GLY A 311 3.39 -22.28 17.31
CA GLY A 311 3.55 -21.22 18.30
C GLY A 311 2.40 -20.25 18.25
#